data_AF-R6ZXT7-F1
#
_entry.id   AF-R6ZXT7-F1
#
_cell.length_a   1.000
_cell.length_b   1.000
_cell.length_c   1.000
_cell.angle_alpha   90.00
_cell.angle_beta   90.00
_cell.angle_gamma   90.00
#
_symmetry.space_group_name_H-M   'P 1'
#
loop_
_entity.id
_entity.type
_entity.pdbx_description
1 polymer ?
#
loop_
_entity_poly.entity_id
_entity_poly.type
_entity_poly.pdbx_seq_one_letter_code
_entity_poly.pdbx_strand_id
1 'polypeptide(L)'
;MIEEREEIEWTNTWIDKANTNNSRILFIGDSVTRQLRSELSRFLFEELPVDLYASSYALNDTIFWTSVEQFLNSGYTYEIIIIHYGFHHGFSTMCSSSHDNYLEYKGNYQKLIDLCKLHSKRIVVMTGTSYVCKNNLSEIDEEWEEEVLTRNSISKELAGENNIQLFDMYQLISHSRGEFKYIDHVHLERKADIFIIYQLLLSLLKADTHDFGINVFENLNESFTINNNNVSIYGKGIDGIRNYYRCKVLRPEVEIISWYETVLKDDIKTFMGLPIRELSDYKEGMIIISSIKYADEMEQELIKRGIKNYLRLKA
;
A
#
# COMPACT_ATOMS: atom_id res chain seq x y z
N MET A 1 38.25 -0.42 -5.34
CA MET A 1 37.57 -1.30 -6.30
C MET A 1 36.17 -0.76 -6.49
N ILE A 2 35.58 -0.93 -7.67
CA ILE A 2 34.16 -0.62 -7.89
C ILE A 2 33.38 -1.79 -7.27
N GLU A 3 32.45 -1.51 -6.36
CA GLU A 3 31.53 -2.51 -5.80
C GLU A 3 30.67 -3.10 -6.93
N GLU A 4 30.37 -4.41 -6.88
CA GLU A 4 29.46 -5.03 -7.84
C GLU A 4 28.04 -4.48 -7.64
N ARG A 5 27.52 -3.83 -8.69
CA ARG A 5 26.25 -3.08 -8.70
C ARG A 5 25.33 -3.57 -9.80
N GLU A 6 24.06 -3.22 -9.73
CA GLU A 6 23.12 -3.48 -10.81
C GLU A 6 23.50 -2.68 -12.06
N GLU A 7 23.06 -3.14 -13.24
CA GLU A 7 23.29 -2.42 -14.50
C GLU A 7 22.66 -1.02 -14.47
N ILE A 8 21.53 -0.88 -13.77
CA ILE A 8 20.78 0.36 -13.63
C ILE A 8 20.65 0.69 -12.15
N GLU A 9 21.37 1.72 -11.71
CA GLU A 9 21.21 2.28 -10.39
C GLU A 9 20.31 3.52 -10.40
N TRP A 10 19.36 3.58 -9.48
CA TRP A 10 18.40 4.68 -9.38
C TRP A 10 18.03 5.00 -7.92
N THR A 11 17.58 6.24 -7.74
CA THR A 11 16.96 6.72 -6.50
C THR A 11 15.72 7.51 -6.86
N ASN A 12 14.65 7.33 -6.10
CA ASN A 12 13.38 8.03 -6.24
C ASN A 12 12.95 8.52 -4.86
N THR A 13 13.13 9.82 -4.63
CA THR A 13 12.70 10.50 -3.41
C THR A 13 11.49 11.37 -3.71
N TRP A 14 10.52 11.38 -2.81
CA TRP A 14 9.35 12.24 -2.92
C TRP A 14 8.90 12.74 -1.55
N ILE A 15 8.87 14.06 -1.41
CA ILE A 15 8.39 14.77 -0.23
C ILE A 15 7.00 15.32 -0.55
N ASP A 16 5.96 14.71 0.02
CA ASP A 16 4.57 15.09 -0.20
C ASP A 16 4.21 16.33 0.61
N LYS A 17 3.50 17.29 -0.01
CA LYS A 17 3.19 18.61 0.59
C LYS A 17 4.39 19.23 1.34
N ALA A 18 5.54 19.33 0.67
CA ALA A 18 6.84 19.67 1.25
C ALA A 18 6.91 20.97 2.09
N ASN A 19 5.99 21.91 1.87
CA ASN A 19 5.95 23.20 2.57
C ASN A 19 4.97 23.19 3.78
N THR A 20 4.60 22.02 4.27
CA THR A 20 3.68 21.87 5.42
C THR A 20 4.39 21.20 6.59
N ASN A 21 3.99 21.56 7.81
CA ASN A 21 4.46 20.93 9.05
C ASN A 21 3.50 19.84 9.53
N ASN A 22 2.72 19.26 8.62
CA ASN A 22 1.75 18.22 8.95
C ASN A 22 2.48 16.98 9.46
N SER A 23 1.81 16.15 10.26
CA SER A 23 2.23 14.76 10.51
C SER A 23 2.43 14.01 9.19
N ARG A 24 3.44 13.14 9.10
CA ARG A 24 3.85 12.52 7.84
C ARG A 24 4.17 11.04 8.04
N ILE A 25 3.82 10.23 7.05
CA ILE A 25 4.25 8.84 6.94
C ILE A 25 5.42 8.79 5.96
N LEU A 26 6.45 8.00 6.22
CA LEU A 26 7.51 7.72 5.26
C LEU A 26 7.50 6.26 4.85
N PHE A 27 7.58 6.01 3.55
CA PHE A 27 8.00 4.72 3.02
C PHE A 27 9.49 4.73 2.66
N ILE A 28 10.21 3.70 3.12
CA ILE A 28 11.57 3.37 2.68
C ILE A 28 11.51 2.06 1.92
N GLY A 29 11.90 2.04 0.65
CA GLY A 29 11.80 0.81 -0.14
C GLY A 29 12.33 0.85 -1.57
N ASP A 30 11.68 0.12 -2.45
CA ASP A 30 12.09 -0.04 -3.84
C ASP A 30 10.93 0.34 -4.80
N SER A 31 10.95 -0.23 -6.00
CA SER A 31 9.95 -0.01 -7.03
C SER A 31 8.54 -0.48 -6.63
N VAL A 32 8.42 -1.56 -5.84
CA VAL A 32 7.14 -2.03 -5.28
C VAL A 32 6.64 -1.03 -4.23
N THR A 33 7.52 -0.55 -3.36
CA THR A 33 7.18 0.46 -2.35
C THR A 33 6.69 1.76 -2.98
N ARG A 34 7.28 2.16 -4.11
CA ARG A 34 6.81 3.33 -4.88
C ARG A 34 5.36 3.18 -5.34
N GLN A 35 4.94 1.98 -5.76
CA GLN A 35 3.54 1.71 -6.15
C GLN A 35 2.61 1.80 -4.94
N LEU A 36 2.98 1.15 -3.83
CA LEU A 36 2.20 1.13 -2.59
C LEU A 36 2.03 2.54 -1.99
N ARG A 37 3.09 3.36 -1.97
CA ARG A 37 3.03 4.74 -1.48
C ARG A 37 2.00 5.60 -2.22
N SER A 38 1.89 5.41 -3.55
CA SER A 38 0.90 6.14 -4.35
C SER A 38 -0.52 5.75 -3.97
N GLU A 39 -0.79 4.48 -3.69
CA GLU A 39 -2.11 4.04 -3.24
C GLU A 39 -2.41 4.45 -1.80
N LEU A 40 -1.43 4.45 -0.88
CA LEU A 40 -1.64 4.95 0.48
C LEU A 40 -2.03 6.43 0.50
N SER A 41 -1.27 7.27 -0.23
CA SER A 41 -1.58 8.71 -0.33
C SER A 41 -2.99 8.95 -0.85
N ARG A 42 -3.41 8.21 -1.88
CA ARG A 42 -4.81 8.24 -2.36
C ARG A 42 -5.78 7.79 -1.27
N PHE A 43 -5.55 6.67 -0.58
CA PHE A 43 -6.45 6.19 0.47
C PHE A 43 -6.74 7.24 1.53
N LEU A 44 -5.76 8.09 1.84
CA LEU A 44 -5.83 9.15 2.83
C LEU A 44 -6.34 10.50 2.26
N PHE A 45 -7.03 10.50 1.11
CA PHE A 45 -7.52 11.70 0.40
C PHE A 45 -6.45 12.77 0.16
N GLU A 46 -5.20 12.33 0.02
CA GLU A 46 -4.03 13.20 -0.04
C GLU A 46 -3.95 14.15 1.18
N GLU A 47 -4.71 13.97 2.26
CA GLU A 47 -4.75 14.89 3.41
C GLU A 47 -3.49 14.76 4.27
N LEU A 48 -3.08 13.51 4.53
CA LEU A 48 -1.85 13.19 5.24
C LEU A 48 -0.70 12.97 4.24
N PRO A 49 0.39 13.76 4.31
CA PRO A 49 1.59 13.54 3.52
C PRO A 49 2.15 12.12 3.70
N VAL A 50 2.36 11.42 2.57
CA VAL A 50 3.06 10.14 2.55
C VAL A 50 4.32 10.32 1.73
N ASP A 51 5.48 10.30 2.35
CA ASP A 51 6.78 10.43 1.69
C ASP A 51 7.30 9.11 1.15
N LEU A 52 8.29 9.21 0.27
CA LEU A 52 9.02 8.07 -0.27
C LEU A 52 10.51 8.36 -0.30
N TYR A 53 11.29 7.43 0.21
CA TYR A 53 12.65 7.18 -0.25
C TYR A 53 12.67 5.77 -0.87
N ALA A 54 13.05 5.67 -2.14
CA ALA A 54 13.25 4.38 -2.78
C ALA A 54 14.50 4.33 -3.65
N SER A 55 15.12 3.17 -3.76
CA SER A 55 16.31 2.97 -4.60
C SER A 55 16.50 1.52 -5.04
N SER A 56 17.38 1.31 -6.01
CA SER A 56 17.90 -0.02 -6.39
C SER A 56 19.13 -0.46 -5.59
N TYR A 57 19.71 0.40 -4.76
CA TYR A 57 20.96 0.09 -4.08
C TYR A 57 20.81 -1.11 -3.13
N ALA A 58 21.82 -1.96 -3.07
CA ALA A 58 21.89 -3.01 -2.05
C ALA A 58 22.12 -2.39 -0.65
N LEU A 59 21.70 -3.10 0.42
CA LEU A 59 21.91 -2.64 1.79
C LEU A 59 23.39 -2.60 2.21
N ASN A 60 24.27 -3.30 1.51
CA ASN A 60 25.71 -3.24 1.71
C ASN A 60 26.40 -2.17 0.83
N ASP A 61 25.66 -1.46 -0.03
CA ASP A 61 26.23 -0.37 -0.84
C ASP A 61 26.38 0.91 0.00
N THR A 62 27.55 1.51 -0.05
CA THR A 62 27.84 2.78 0.64
C THR A 62 26.99 3.97 0.14
N ILE A 63 26.54 3.94 -1.12
CA ILE A 63 25.66 4.98 -1.69
C ILE A 63 24.25 4.89 -1.11
N PHE A 64 23.74 3.70 -0.79
CA PHE A 64 22.47 3.54 -0.09
C PHE A 64 22.49 4.34 1.21
N TRP A 65 23.48 4.07 2.07
CA TRP A 65 23.61 4.71 3.38
C TRP A 65 23.75 6.22 3.27
N THR A 66 24.63 6.69 2.39
CA THR A 66 24.85 8.13 2.19
C THR A 66 23.55 8.84 1.79
N SER A 67 22.79 8.24 0.86
CA SER A 67 21.58 8.88 0.33
C SER A 67 20.38 8.79 1.27
N VAL A 68 20.18 7.67 1.98
CA VAL A 68 19.07 7.53 2.94
C VAL A 68 19.31 8.40 4.18
N GLU A 69 20.54 8.52 4.66
CA GLU A 69 20.90 9.41 5.77
C GLU A 69 20.69 10.88 5.37
N GLN A 70 21.09 11.28 4.16
CA GLN A 70 20.84 12.63 3.68
C GLN A 70 19.34 12.93 3.59
N PHE A 71 18.53 11.97 3.11
CA PHE A 71 17.09 12.13 3.03
C PHE A 71 16.45 12.27 4.42
N LEU A 72 16.80 11.42 5.37
CA LEU A 72 16.26 11.45 6.73
C LEU A 72 16.69 12.71 7.51
N ASN A 73 17.87 13.26 7.20
CA ASN A 73 18.37 14.51 7.80
C ASN A 73 17.86 15.79 7.10
N SER A 74 16.90 15.68 6.18
CA SER A 74 16.34 16.83 5.46
C SER A 74 15.44 17.77 6.31
N GLY A 75 15.25 17.47 7.59
CA GLY A 75 14.53 18.31 8.54
C GLY A 75 13.06 17.95 8.75
N TYR A 76 12.56 16.91 8.09
CA TYR A 76 11.21 16.38 8.31
C TYR A 76 11.18 15.37 9.47
N THR A 77 10.10 15.39 10.23
CA THR A 77 9.80 14.41 11.29
C THR A 77 8.70 13.48 10.82
N TYR A 78 8.84 12.19 11.11
CA TYR A 78 7.91 11.16 10.65
C TYR A 78 7.20 10.50 11.83
N GLU A 79 5.87 10.48 11.77
CA GLU A 79 5.07 9.78 12.77
C GLU A 79 5.22 8.27 12.62
N ILE A 80 5.22 7.80 11.37
CA ILE A 80 5.46 6.39 11.02
C ILE A 80 6.49 6.31 9.92
N ILE A 81 7.45 5.40 10.08
CA ILE A 81 8.31 4.93 8.97
C ILE A 81 7.98 3.47 8.68
N ILE A 82 7.62 3.18 7.43
CA ILE A 82 7.36 1.84 6.92
C ILE A 82 8.55 1.42 6.06
N ILE A 83 9.23 0.35 6.50
CA ILE A 83 10.40 -0.22 5.84
C ILE A 83 9.94 -1.43 5.01
N HIS A 84 10.00 -1.30 3.69
CA HIS A 84 9.82 -2.38 2.72
C HIS A 84 11.00 -2.32 1.74
N TYR A 85 12.18 -2.75 2.19
CA TYR A 85 13.44 -2.58 1.45
C TYR A 85 14.25 -3.88 1.42
N GLY A 86 15.00 -4.10 0.34
CA GLY A 86 16.03 -5.13 0.27
C GLY A 86 15.54 -6.49 -0.22
N PHE A 87 14.35 -6.62 -0.78
CA PHE A 87 13.83 -7.93 -1.23
C PHE A 87 14.08 -8.24 -2.70
N HIS A 88 14.26 -7.23 -3.56
CA HIS A 88 14.36 -7.41 -5.02
C HIS A 88 15.67 -6.90 -5.63
N HIS A 89 16.57 -6.39 -4.80
CA HIS A 89 17.82 -5.75 -5.22
C HIS A 89 19.03 -6.30 -4.45
N GLY A 90 20.23 -6.17 -5.01
CA GLY A 90 21.45 -6.59 -4.31
C GLY A 90 21.59 -8.11 -4.24
N PHE A 91 21.28 -8.79 -5.33
CA PHE A 91 21.38 -10.24 -5.46
C PHE A 91 22.79 -10.75 -5.83
N SER A 92 23.76 -9.84 -6.01
CA SER A 92 25.18 -10.21 -6.11
C SER A 92 25.67 -10.96 -4.86
N THR A 93 25.03 -10.72 -3.71
CA THR A 93 25.25 -11.46 -2.47
C THR A 93 23.95 -12.07 -1.97
N MET A 94 23.77 -13.37 -2.19
CA MET A 94 22.57 -14.11 -1.77
C MET A 94 22.68 -14.51 -0.29
N CYS A 95 21.71 -14.12 0.52
CA CYS A 95 21.59 -14.47 1.94
C CYS A 95 21.38 -15.97 2.14
N SER A 96 20.65 -16.61 1.22
CA SER A 96 20.39 -18.05 1.18
C SER A 96 21.64 -18.89 0.91
N SER A 97 22.66 -18.31 0.28
CA SER A 97 23.86 -19.04 -0.15
C SER A 97 24.88 -19.34 0.97
N SER A 98 24.91 -18.54 2.05
CA SER A 98 25.84 -18.76 3.16
C SER A 98 25.40 -18.09 4.46
N HIS A 99 25.85 -18.64 5.60
CA HIS A 99 25.58 -18.06 6.91
C HIS A 99 26.22 -16.68 7.10
N ASP A 100 27.40 -16.44 6.52
CA ASP A 100 28.08 -15.14 6.61
C ASP A 100 27.29 -14.06 5.86
N ASN A 101 26.77 -14.36 4.67
CA ASN A 101 25.90 -13.44 3.91
C ASN A 101 24.59 -13.16 4.67
N TYR A 102 23.99 -14.17 5.29
CA TYR A 102 22.82 -14.00 6.16
C TYR A 102 23.12 -13.00 7.28
N LEU A 103 24.23 -13.17 7.99
CA LEU A 103 24.62 -12.30 9.11
C LEU A 103 24.96 -10.88 8.65
N GLU A 104 25.63 -10.72 7.51
CA GLU A 104 25.92 -9.40 6.93
C GLU A 104 24.61 -8.66 6.58
N TYR A 105 23.70 -9.33 5.87
CA TYR A 105 22.40 -8.74 5.54
C TYR A 105 21.60 -8.40 6.80
N LYS A 106 21.54 -9.30 7.79
CA LYS A 106 20.88 -9.06 9.08
C LYS A 106 21.48 -7.83 9.79
N GLY A 107 22.80 -7.70 9.81
CA GLY A 107 23.50 -6.55 10.40
C GLY A 107 23.15 -5.23 9.70
N ASN A 108 23.14 -5.22 8.37
CA ASN A 108 22.77 -4.03 7.60
C ASN A 108 21.28 -3.68 7.74
N TYR A 109 20.39 -4.67 7.79
CA TYR A 109 18.96 -4.44 8.01
C TYR A 109 18.67 -3.91 9.43
N GLN A 110 19.37 -4.43 10.45
CA GLN A 110 19.32 -3.88 11.81
C GLN A 110 19.79 -2.42 11.84
N LYS A 111 20.90 -2.11 11.15
CA LYS A 111 21.39 -0.72 11.03
C LYS A 111 20.34 0.20 10.40
N LEU A 112 19.55 -0.29 9.43
CA LEU A 112 18.48 0.50 8.81
C LEU A 112 17.35 0.75 9.80
N ILE A 113 16.95 -0.26 10.57
CA ILE A 113 15.97 -0.12 11.65
C ILE A 113 16.45 0.93 12.67
N ASP A 114 17.70 0.84 13.12
CA ASP A 114 18.26 1.75 14.11
C ASP A 114 18.32 3.19 13.59
N LEU A 115 18.71 3.37 12.32
CA LEU A 115 18.65 4.68 11.67
C LEU A 115 17.22 5.23 11.66
N CYS A 116 16.22 4.42 11.26
CA CYS A 116 14.83 4.86 11.22
C CYS A 116 14.28 5.24 12.61
N LYS A 117 14.69 4.53 13.67
CA LYS A 117 14.31 4.83 15.06
C LYS A 117 14.77 6.21 15.53
N LEU A 118 15.80 6.80 14.90
CA LEU A 118 16.22 8.17 15.19
C LEU A 118 15.23 9.22 14.66
N HIS A 119 14.44 8.86 13.65
CA HIS A 119 13.55 9.79 12.93
C HIS A 119 12.05 9.51 13.15
N SER A 120 11.70 8.38 13.79
CA SER A 120 10.33 8.06 14.14
C SER A 120 10.26 7.14 15.35
N LYS A 121 9.23 7.35 16.18
CA LYS A 121 8.91 6.48 17.33
C LYS A 121 8.16 5.21 16.90
N ARG A 122 7.55 5.21 15.71
CA ARG A 122 6.75 4.10 15.21
C ARG A 122 7.33 3.62 13.89
N ILE A 123 7.92 2.44 13.94
CA ILE A 123 8.44 1.74 12.77
C ILE A 123 7.49 0.61 12.43
N VAL A 124 7.34 0.32 11.15
CA VAL A 124 6.69 -0.89 10.64
C VAL A 124 7.65 -1.57 9.68
N VAL A 125 7.94 -2.84 9.93
CA VAL A 125 8.68 -3.68 8.98
C VAL A 125 7.67 -4.41 8.11
N MET A 126 7.82 -4.29 6.80
CA MET A 126 7.00 -4.95 5.79
C MET A 126 7.87 -5.93 5.00
N THR A 127 7.44 -7.18 4.91
CA THR A 127 8.14 -8.22 4.16
C THR A 127 7.97 -8.04 2.65
N GLY A 128 8.86 -8.61 1.83
CA GLY A 128 8.71 -8.70 0.38
C GLY A 128 7.58 -9.63 -0.08
N THR A 129 7.40 -9.75 -1.39
CA THR A 129 6.49 -10.71 -2.05
C THR A 129 7.26 -11.72 -2.88
N SER A 130 6.62 -12.82 -3.27
CA SER A 130 7.26 -13.85 -4.09
C SER A 130 7.81 -13.31 -5.41
N TYR A 131 8.81 -14.00 -5.93
CA TYR A 131 9.37 -13.77 -7.26
C TYR A 131 8.77 -14.77 -8.25
N VAL A 132 8.36 -14.31 -9.44
CA VAL A 132 7.78 -15.18 -10.47
C VAL A 132 8.65 -15.27 -11.71
N CYS A 133 8.56 -16.40 -12.42
CA CYS A 133 9.34 -16.66 -13.61
C CYS A 133 9.07 -15.61 -14.70
N LYS A 134 10.13 -15.01 -15.28
CA LYS A 134 10.01 -14.00 -16.36
C LYS A 134 9.21 -14.50 -17.57
N ASN A 135 9.28 -15.80 -17.86
CA ASN A 135 8.58 -16.42 -18.98
C ASN A 135 7.18 -16.94 -18.62
N ASN A 136 6.84 -17.01 -17.32
CA ASN A 136 5.53 -17.44 -16.85
C ASN A 136 5.22 -16.80 -15.48
N LEU A 137 4.49 -15.68 -15.50
CA LEU A 137 4.16 -14.90 -14.31
C LEU A 137 3.20 -15.61 -13.32
N SER A 138 2.75 -16.83 -13.63
CA SER A 138 1.94 -17.67 -12.73
C SER A 138 2.76 -18.69 -11.95
N GLU A 139 4.02 -18.89 -12.32
CA GLU A 139 4.95 -19.82 -11.70
C GLU A 139 5.96 -19.07 -10.84
N ILE A 140 6.20 -19.60 -9.64
CA ILE A 140 7.22 -19.07 -8.73
C ILE A 140 8.59 -19.47 -9.26
N ASP A 141 9.54 -18.54 -9.19
CA ASP A 141 10.93 -18.83 -9.48
C ASP A 141 11.62 -19.34 -8.20
N GLU A 142 11.89 -20.64 -8.13
CA GLU A 142 12.29 -21.32 -6.89
C GLU A 142 13.60 -20.78 -6.30
N GLU A 143 14.59 -20.44 -7.14
CA GLU A 143 15.88 -19.91 -6.69
C GLU A 143 15.72 -18.51 -6.06
N TRP A 144 14.97 -17.63 -6.73
CA TRP A 144 14.70 -16.29 -6.20
C TRP A 144 13.76 -16.31 -5.00
N GLU A 145 12.82 -17.26 -4.97
CA GLU A 145 11.90 -17.43 -3.86
C GLU A 145 12.62 -17.82 -2.57
N GLU A 146 13.61 -18.71 -2.63
CA GLU A 146 14.43 -19.09 -1.47
C GLU A 146 15.14 -17.88 -0.87
N GLU A 147 15.68 -17.00 -1.71
CA GLU A 147 16.32 -15.76 -1.27
C GLU A 147 15.33 -14.79 -0.63
N VAL A 148 14.18 -14.55 -1.27
CA VAL A 148 13.11 -13.68 -0.74
C VAL A 148 12.63 -14.20 0.61
N LEU A 149 12.41 -15.51 0.75
CA LEU A 149 12.01 -16.14 1.99
C LEU A 149 13.07 -15.98 3.10
N THR A 150 14.35 -16.08 2.75
CA THR A 150 15.47 -15.88 3.68
C THR A 150 15.54 -14.42 4.15
N ARG A 151 15.40 -13.45 3.25
CA ARG A 151 15.36 -12.02 3.60
C ARG A 151 14.12 -11.67 4.42
N ASN A 152 12.98 -12.28 4.08
CA ASN A 152 11.75 -12.16 4.84
C ASN A 152 11.93 -12.70 6.26
N SER A 153 12.55 -13.86 6.47
CA SER A 153 12.80 -14.39 7.82
C SER A 153 13.68 -13.47 8.65
N ILE A 154 14.72 -12.88 8.05
CA ILE A 154 15.58 -11.88 8.72
C ILE A 154 14.74 -10.68 9.16
N SER A 155 13.92 -10.11 8.26
CA SER A 155 13.09 -8.95 8.58
C SER A 155 12.07 -9.25 9.70
N LYS A 156 11.51 -10.45 9.74
CA LYS A 156 10.58 -10.91 10.79
C LYS A 156 11.28 -11.10 12.13
N GLU A 157 12.45 -11.72 12.12
CA GLU A 157 13.30 -11.91 13.29
C GLU A 157 13.65 -10.55 13.92
N LEU A 158 14.18 -9.63 13.12
CA LEU A 158 14.54 -8.29 13.57
C LEU A 158 13.34 -7.49 14.06
N ALA A 159 12.17 -7.61 13.40
CA ALA A 159 10.95 -6.97 13.89
C ALA A 159 10.58 -7.48 15.30
N GLY A 160 10.68 -8.80 15.54
CA GLY A 160 10.46 -9.41 16.85
C GLY A 160 11.48 -8.97 17.91
N GLU A 161 12.78 -9.05 17.59
CA GLU A 161 13.88 -8.63 18.49
C GLU A 161 13.76 -7.17 18.91
N ASN A 162 13.30 -6.30 18.00
CA ASN A 162 13.17 -4.87 18.24
C ASN A 162 11.79 -4.46 18.78
N ASN A 163 10.85 -5.40 18.96
CA ASN A 163 9.46 -5.13 19.33
C ASN A 163 8.78 -4.11 18.39
N ILE A 164 8.99 -4.27 17.08
CA ILE A 164 8.47 -3.43 16.01
C ILE A 164 7.27 -4.13 15.36
N GLN A 165 6.27 -3.35 14.94
CA GLN A 165 5.13 -3.89 14.21
C GLN A 165 5.59 -4.53 12.89
N LEU A 166 5.21 -5.79 12.69
CA LEU A 166 5.42 -6.51 11.43
C LEU A 166 4.13 -6.45 10.59
N PHE A 167 4.27 -6.13 9.32
CA PHE A 167 3.24 -6.31 8.30
C PHE A 167 3.71 -7.38 7.29
N ASP A 168 3.24 -8.62 7.47
CA ASP A 168 3.64 -9.78 6.67
C ASP A 168 2.92 -9.78 5.31
N MET A 169 3.36 -8.90 4.40
CA MET A 169 2.85 -8.78 3.04
C MET A 169 3.01 -10.09 2.24
N TYR A 170 4.09 -10.84 2.48
CA TYR A 170 4.33 -12.13 1.85
C TYR A 170 3.19 -13.10 2.18
N GLN A 171 2.90 -13.24 3.48
CA GLN A 171 1.83 -14.10 3.95
C GLN A 171 0.48 -13.61 3.41
N LEU A 172 0.22 -12.30 3.43
CA LEU A 172 -1.02 -11.72 2.92
C LEU A 172 -1.28 -12.12 1.46
N ILE A 173 -0.30 -11.91 0.58
CA ILE A 173 -0.45 -12.22 -0.85
C ILE A 173 -0.49 -13.73 -1.10
N SER A 174 0.27 -14.52 -0.35
CA SER A 174 0.24 -15.98 -0.45
C SER A 174 -1.14 -16.57 -0.11
N HIS A 175 -1.85 -16.00 0.87
CA HIS A 175 -3.20 -16.44 1.23
C HIS A 175 -4.26 -16.00 0.20
N SER A 176 -3.99 -14.95 -0.57
CA SER A 176 -4.83 -14.47 -1.68
C SER A 176 -4.36 -15.00 -3.05
N ARG A 177 -3.61 -16.11 -3.08
CA ARG A 177 -3.07 -16.66 -4.32
C ARG A 177 -4.20 -17.02 -5.30
N GLY A 178 -4.10 -16.50 -6.51
CA GLY A 178 -5.12 -16.65 -7.56
C GLY A 178 -6.12 -15.48 -7.64
N GLU A 179 -6.21 -14.63 -6.62
CA GLU A 179 -7.02 -13.41 -6.67
C GLU A 179 -6.29 -12.26 -7.38
N PHE A 180 -4.97 -12.21 -7.22
CA PHE A 180 -4.10 -11.19 -7.78
C PHE A 180 -3.10 -11.77 -8.77
N LYS A 181 -2.66 -10.93 -9.70
CA LYS A 181 -1.71 -11.29 -10.76
C LYS A 181 -0.47 -10.43 -10.68
N TYR A 182 0.65 -11.06 -11.01
CA TYR A 182 1.88 -10.37 -11.32
C TYR A 182 1.81 -9.75 -12.72
N ILE A 183 2.29 -8.52 -12.87
CA ILE A 183 2.39 -7.80 -14.15
C ILE A 183 3.79 -7.89 -14.77
N ASP A 184 4.78 -8.16 -13.93
CA ASP A 184 6.13 -8.58 -14.29
C ASP A 184 6.64 -9.57 -13.22
N HIS A 185 7.95 -9.79 -13.13
CA HIS A 185 8.51 -10.80 -12.25
C HIS A 185 8.48 -10.44 -10.74
N VAL A 186 8.13 -9.19 -10.38
CA VAL A 186 8.04 -8.73 -8.97
C VAL A 186 6.79 -7.91 -8.66
N HIS A 187 6.29 -7.11 -9.60
CA HIS A 187 5.18 -6.20 -9.36
C HIS A 187 3.84 -6.90 -9.53
N LEU A 188 2.93 -6.61 -8.60
CA LEU A 188 1.54 -7.04 -8.68
C LEU A 188 0.70 -6.03 -9.46
N GLU A 189 -0.48 -6.47 -9.91
CA GLU A 189 -1.47 -5.56 -10.47
C GLU A 189 -2.02 -4.60 -9.40
N ARG A 190 -2.46 -3.42 -9.85
CA ARG A 190 -2.93 -2.34 -8.98
C ARG A 190 -4.06 -2.72 -8.00
N LYS A 191 -4.86 -3.74 -8.30
CA LYS A 191 -5.88 -4.23 -7.37
C LYS A 191 -5.26 -4.83 -6.10
N ALA A 192 -4.12 -5.51 -6.25
CA ALA A 192 -3.36 -6.04 -5.14
C ALA A 192 -2.82 -4.90 -4.28
N ASP A 193 -2.24 -3.86 -4.88
CA ASP A 193 -1.74 -2.70 -4.13
C ASP A 193 -2.83 -2.05 -3.26
N ILE A 194 -4.03 -1.86 -3.82
CA ILE A 194 -5.17 -1.32 -3.09
C ILE A 194 -5.55 -2.23 -1.90
N PHE A 195 -5.54 -3.55 -2.11
CA PHE A 195 -5.83 -4.53 -1.07
C PHE A 195 -4.73 -4.60 0.01
N ILE A 196 -3.45 -4.52 -0.38
CA ILE A 196 -2.31 -4.47 0.53
C ILE A 196 -2.42 -3.23 1.41
N ILE A 197 -2.67 -2.06 0.83
CA ILE A 197 -2.84 -0.81 1.58
C ILE A 197 -4.04 -0.88 2.51
N TYR A 198 -5.16 -1.45 2.06
CA TYR A 198 -6.31 -1.71 2.92
C TYR A 198 -5.93 -2.50 4.18
N GLN A 199 -5.23 -3.62 4.00
CA GLN A 199 -4.81 -4.49 5.11
C GLN A 199 -3.76 -3.83 6.00
N LEU A 200 -2.84 -3.06 5.41
CA LEU A 200 -1.86 -2.27 6.14
C LEU A 200 -2.56 -1.26 7.06
N LEU A 201 -3.52 -0.50 6.53
CA LEU A 201 -4.29 0.46 7.32
C LEU A 201 -5.06 -0.23 8.47
N LEU A 202 -5.69 -1.38 8.22
CA LEU A 202 -6.33 -2.16 9.28
C LEU A 202 -5.33 -2.62 10.35
N SER A 203 -4.12 -3.03 9.95
CA SER A 203 -3.07 -3.43 10.89
C SER A 203 -2.59 -2.24 11.72
N LEU A 204 -2.40 -1.08 11.10
CA LEU A 204 -2.03 0.16 11.78
C LEU A 204 -3.08 0.59 12.81
N LEU A 205 -4.36 0.49 12.46
CA LEU A 205 -5.49 0.83 13.34
C LEU A 205 -5.64 -0.14 14.52
N LYS A 206 -5.44 -1.44 14.31
CA LYS A 206 -5.53 -2.44 15.39
C LYS A 206 -4.39 -2.31 16.41
N ALA A 207 -3.22 -1.85 15.98
CA ALA A 207 -2.06 -1.67 16.84
C ALA A 207 -2.15 -0.43 17.73
N ASP A 208 -3.04 0.53 17.42
CA ASP A 208 -3.15 1.80 18.15
C ASP A 208 -4.16 1.75 19.29
N THR A 209 -3.63 1.79 20.52
CA THR A 209 -4.22 2.46 21.68
C THR A 209 -3.61 3.86 21.90
N HIS A 210 -2.96 4.44 20.88
CA HIS A 210 -2.28 5.75 20.92
C HIS A 210 -2.73 6.66 19.75
N ASP A 211 -2.69 7.98 20.02
CA ASP A 211 -3.43 9.07 19.36
C ASP A 211 -3.27 9.24 17.83
N PHE A 212 -2.30 8.58 17.19
CA PHE A 212 -2.00 8.77 15.76
C PHE A 212 -3.13 8.28 14.85
N GLY A 213 -3.67 7.09 15.14
CA GLY A 213 -4.79 6.51 14.39
C GLY A 213 -6.13 7.18 14.69
N ILE A 214 -6.29 7.81 15.86
CA ILE A 214 -7.57 8.42 16.23
C ILE A 214 -7.75 9.73 15.46
N ASN A 215 -6.84 10.69 15.58
CA ASN A 215 -7.07 12.03 14.99
C ASN A 215 -7.07 12.05 13.46
N VAL A 216 -6.17 11.31 12.79
CA VAL A 216 -6.14 11.28 11.31
C VAL A 216 -7.40 10.61 10.76
N PHE A 217 -7.77 9.46 11.31
CA PHE A 217 -8.94 8.75 10.84
C PHE A 217 -10.24 9.43 11.27
N GLU A 218 -10.30 10.09 12.42
CA GLU A 218 -11.42 10.95 12.82
C GLU A 218 -11.63 12.08 11.81
N ASN A 219 -10.56 12.81 11.43
CA ASN A 219 -10.66 13.86 10.42
C ASN A 219 -11.09 13.32 9.04
N LEU A 220 -10.56 12.17 8.64
CA LEU A 220 -10.98 11.48 7.41
C LEU A 220 -12.44 11.00 7.53
N ASN A 221 -12.87 10.53 8.70
CA ASN A 221 -14.22 10.04 8.97
C ASN A 221 -15.24 11.18 8.97
N GLU A 222 -14.91 12.35 9.52
CA GLU A 222 -15.71 13.56 9.41
C GLU A 222 -15.92 13.96 7.94
N SER A 223 -14.85 13.91 7.15
CA SER A 223 -14.92 14.12 5.70
C SER A 223 -15.69 13.02 4.96
N PHE A 224 -15.93 11.88 5.61
CA PHE A 224 -16.59 10.68 5.09
C PHE A 224 -17.94 10.42 5.81
N THR A 225 -18.80 11.43 5.80
CA THR A 225 -20.11 11.37 6.47
C THR A 225 -21.08 10.45 5.72
N ILE A 226 -21.10 9.18 6.11
CA ILE A 226 -22.11 8.19 5.69
C ILE A 226 -23.20 8.08 6.77
N ASN A 227 -24.42 8.48 6.43
CA ASN A 227 -25.57 8.45 7.34
C ASN A 227 -26.47 7.22 7.17
N ASN A 228 -26.04 6.24 6.38
CA ASN A 228 -26.79 5.01 6.10
C ASN A 228 -25.87 3.80 6.18
N ASN A 229 -26.29 2.75 6.89
CA ASN A 229 -25.51 1.53 7.01
C ASN A 229 -25.46 0.74 5.70
N ASN A 230 -26.39 0.98 4.78
CA ASN A 230 -26.44 0.34 3.46
C ASN A 230 -25.91 1.30 2.40
N VAL A 231 -24.77 0.94 1.83
CA VAL A 231 -24.06 1.73 0.82
C VAL A 231 -23.93 0.94 -0.47
N SER A 232 -24.03 1.63 -1.59
CA SER A 232 -23.68 1.08 -2.90
C SER A 232 -22.68 1.97 -3.59
N ILE A 233 -21.85 1.39 -4.46
CA ILE A 233 -20.84 2.13 -5.20
C ILE A 233 -21.30 2.29 -6.64
N TYR A 234 -21.42 3.53 -7.09
CA TYR A 234 -21.73 3.83 -8.48
C TYR A 234 -20.42 3.93 -9.26
N GLY A 235 -20.25 3.07 -10.26
CA GLY A 235 -19.06 2.91 -11.08
C GLY A 235 -18.17 1.74 -10.65
N LYS A 236 -17.56 1.06 -11.64
CA LYS A 236 -16.63 -0.06 -11.45
C LYS A 236 -15.21 0.30 -11.86
N GLY A 237 -14.24 -0.51 -11.47
CA GLY A 237 -12.82 -0.32 -11.78
C GLY A 237 -12.00 0.08 -10.54
N ILE A 238 -10.78 0.56 -10.78
CA ILE A 238 -9.80 0.85 -9.70
C ILE A 238 -10.34 1.85 -8.69
N ASP A 239 -10.98 2.95 -9.12
CA ASP A 239 -11.51 3.93 -8.16
C ASP A 239 -12.69 3.37 -7.35
N GLY A 240 -13.49 2.50 -7.96
CA GLY A 240 -14.53 1.74 -7.28
C GLY A 240 -13.97 0.83 -6.20
N ILE A 241 -12.95 0.03 -6.53
CA ILE A 241 -12.27 -0.86 -5.58
C ILE A 241 -11.65 -0.05 -4.44
N ARG A 242 -11.02 1.11 -4.74
CA ARG A 242 -10.47 1.99 -3.72
C ARG A 242 -11.55 2.49 -2.77
N ASN A 243 -12.68 2.96 -3.29
CA ASN A 243 -13.79 3.44 -2.46
C ASN A 243 -14.43 2.32 -1.64
N TYR A 244 -14.53 1.11 -2.20
CA TYR A 244 -14.96 -0.07 -1.47
C TYR A 244 -14.11 -0.32 -0.22
N TYR A 245 -12.79 -0.38 -0.40
CA TYR A 245 -11.91 -0.61 0.74
C TYR A 245 -11.80 0.59 1.67
N ARG A 246 -11.83 1.83 1.17
CA ARG A 246 -11.91 3.04 2.01
C ARG A 246 -13.12 2.98 2.95
N CYS A 247 -14.31 2.64 2.44
CA CYS A 247 -15.49 2.41 3.28
C CYS A 247 -15.22 1.37 4.36
N LYS A 248 -14.61 0.23 4.00
CA LYS A 248 -14.33 -0.85 4.95
C LYS A 248 -13.31 -0.49 6.03
N VAL A 249 -12.42 0.48 5.78
CA VAL A 249 -11.49 1.01 6.80
C VAL A 249 -12.15 2.06 7.67
N LEU A 250 -12.75 3.07 7.03
CA LEU A 250 -13.25 4.26 7.73
C LEU A 250 -14.58 4.01 8.46
N ARG A 251 -15.41 3.12 7.91
CA ARG A 251 -16.77 2.82 8.38
C ARG A 251 -17.01 1.30 8.36
N PRO A 252 -16.33 0.53 9.22
CA PRO A 252 -16.43 -0.94 9.23
C PRO A 252 -17.86 -1.45 9.46
N GLU A 253 -18.72 -0.64 10.09
CA GLU A 253 -20.15 -0.92 10.31
C GLU A 253 -21.03 -0.74 9.06
N VAL A 254 -20.49 -0.14 7.99
CA VAL A 254 -21.20 0.02 6.71
C VAL A 254 -21.17 -1.27 5.91
N GLU A 255 -22.35 -1.71 5.51
CA GLU A 255 -22.58 -2.79 4.56
C GLU A 255 -22.61 -2.25 3.14
N ILE A 256 -21.69 -2.73 2.30
CA ILE A 256 -21.68 -2.42 0.88
C ILE A 256 -22.46 -3.51 0.17
N ILE A 257 -23.64 -3.17 -0.34
CA ILE A 257 -24.64 -4.16 -0.76
C ILE A 257 -24.68 -4.37 -2.28
N SER A 258 -24.22 -3.40 -3.07
CA SER A 258 -24.22 -3.50 -4.53
C SER A 258 -23.31 -2.50 -5.23
N TRP A 259 -23.04 -2.78 -6.51
CA TRP A 259 -22.46 -1.84 -7.45
C TRP A 259 -23.53 -1.37 -8.43
N TYR A 260 -23.47 -0.10 -8.84
CA TYR A 260 -24.34 0.45 -9.86
C TYR A 260 -23.55 0.85 -11.11
N GLU A 261 -24.16 0.68 -12.28
CA GLU A 261 -23.71 1.24 -13.56
C GLU A 261 -24.87 1.91 -14.29
N THR A 262 -24.58 2.88 -15.16
CA THR A 262 -25.61 3.54 -15.97
C THR A 262 -26.23 2.59 -17.00
N VAL A 263 -25.40 1.70 -17.55
CA VAL A 263 -25.78 0.69 -18.54
C VAL A 263 -25.04 -0.59 -18.17
N LEU A 264 -25.77 -1.67 -17.94
CA LEU A 264 -25.14 -2.98 -17.75
C LEU A 264 -24.57 -3.46 -19.08
N LYS A 265 -23.36 -4.00 -19.04
CA LYS A 265 -22.84 -4.85 -20.11
C LYS A 265 -23.17 -6.28 -19.73
N ASP A 266 -23.85 -7.01 -20.61
CA ASP A 266 -24.51 -8.30 -20.33
C ASP A 266 -23.60 -9.39 -19.72
N ASP A 267 -22.28 -9.23 -19.79
CA ASP A 267 -21.31 -10.28 -19.44
C ASP A 267 -20.88 -10.29 -17.97
N ILE A 268 -21.16 -9.24 -17.17
CA ILE A 268 -20.66 -9.14 -15.78
C ILE A 268 -21.82 -8.89 -14.81
N LYS A 269 -22.15 -9.92 -14.02
CA LYS A 269 -23.23 -9.85 -13.01
C LYS A 269 -22.76 -9.47 -11.61
N THR A 270 -21.46 -9.61 -11.33
CA THR A 270 -20.88 -9.34 -10.01
C THR A 270 -19.53 -8.65 -10.12
N PHE A 271 -19.20 -7.81 -9.14
CA PHE A 271 -17.88 -7.19 -8.96
C PHE A 271 -17.50 -7.26 -7.49
N MET A 272 -16.28 -7.72 -7.18
CA MET A 272 -15.84 -7.95 -5.78
C MET A 272 -16.82 -8.83 -4.98
N GLY A 273 -17.44 -9.84 -5.62
CA GLY A 273 -18.43 -10.72 -5.00
C GLY A 273 -19.82 -10.11 -4.78
N LEU A 274 -20.03 -8.84 -5.13
CA LEU A 274 -21.30 -8.12 -4.96
C LEU A 274 -22.04 -7.95 -6.30
N PRO A 275 -23.38 -7.91 -6.32
CA PRO A 275 -24.16 -7.76 -7.54
C PRO A 275 -23.91 -6.39 -8.19
N ILE A 276 -23.79 -6.38 -9.53
CA ILE A 276 -23.88 -5.17 -10.34
C ILE A 276 -25.33 -4.98 -10.78
N ARG A 277 -25.86 -3.78 -10.60
CA ARG A 277 -27.24 -3.40 -10.94
C ARG A 277 -27.25 -2.21 -11.87
N GLU A 278 -28.31 -2.08 -12.67
CA GLU A 278 -28.55 -0.81 -13.34
C GLU A 278 -28.92 0.25 -12.31
N LEU A 279 -28.47 1.48 -12.55
CA LEU A 279 -28.89 2.61 -11.73
C LEU A 279 -30.41 2.82 -11.75
N SER A 280 -31.11 2.29 -12.77
CA SER A 280 -32.59 2.25 -12.86
C SER A 280 -33.23 1.46 -11.73
N ASP A 281 -32.53 0.44 -11.24
CA ASP A 281 -33.03 -0.48 -10.22
C ASP A 281 -32.77 0.02 -8.79
N TYR A 282 -32.21 1.22 -8.66
CA TYR A 282 -31.94 1.82 -7.36
C TYR A 282 -33.23 2.03 -6.57
N LYS A 283 -33.25 1.53 -5.33
CA LYS A 283 -34.41 1.63 -4.41
C LYS A 283 -34.12 2.57 -3.24
N GLU A 284 -33.04 2.30 -2.53
CA GLU A 284 -32.70 2.95 -1.26
C GLU A 284 -31.20 2.76 -0.92
N GLY A 285 -30.75 3.43 0.14
CA GLY A 285 -29.36 3.42 0.58
C GLY A 285 -28.65 4.74 0.29
N MET A 286 -27.33 4.77 0.48
CA MET A 286 -26.47 5.85 -0.01
C MET A 286 -25.65 5.36 -1.19
N ILE A 287 -25.50 6.20 -2.23
CA ILE A 287 -24.61 5.91 -3.36
C ILE A 287 -23.29 6.66 -3.20
N ILE A 288 -22.15 5.96 -3.33
CA ILE A 288 -20.84 6.60 -3.44
C ILE A 288 -20.43 6.66 -4.90
N ILE A 289 -20.16 7.88 -5.40
CA ILE A 289 -19.63 8.08 -6.76
C ILE A 289 -18.18 7.60 -6.78
N SER A 290 -17.87 6.63 -7.65
CA SER A 290 -16.55 6.02 -7.66
C SER A 290 -15.50 6.83 -8.41
N SER A 291 -15.85 7.42 -9.56
CA SER A 291 -14.88 8.03 -10.45
C SER A 291 -14.62 9.48 -10.10
N ILE A 292 -13.34 9.87 -10.03
CA ILE A 292 -12.94 11.29 -9.97
C ILE A 292 -13.13 11.94 -11.35
N LYS A 293 -12.69 11.24 -12.41
CA LYS A 293 -12.72 11.74 -13.79
C LYS A 293 -14.14 12.00 -14.28
N TYR A 294 -15.08 11.13 -13.93
CA TYR A 294 -16.47 11.18 -14.41
C TYR A 294 -17.45 11.60 -13.30
N ALA A 295 -16.96 12.20 -12.21
CA ALA A 295 -17.77 12.50 -11.05
C ALA A 295 -18.97 13.38 -11.39
N ASP A 296 -18.75 14.41 -12.22
CA ASP A 296 -19.79 15.37 -12.59
C ASP A 296 -20.89 14.71 -13.43
N GLU A 297 -20.54 13.92 -14.45
CA GLU A 297 -21.53 13.21 -15.26
C GLU A 297 -22.32 12.19 -14.45
N MET A 298 -21.65 11.48 -13.54
CA MET A 298 -22.29 10.53 -12.64
C MET A 298 -23.26 11.24 -11.68
N GLU A 299 -22.85 12.36 -11.10
CA GLU A 299 -23.70 13.19 -10.25
C GLU A 299 -24.93 13.72 -10.99
N GLN A 300 -24.76 14.23 -12.21
CA GLN A 300 -25.88 14.70 -13.02
C GLN A 300 -26.88 13.57 -13.34
N GLU A 301 -26.39 12.36 -13.60
CA GLU A 301 -27.28 11.21 -13.85
C GLU A 301 -28.06 10.79 -12.59
N LEU A 302 -27.44 10.86 -11.40
CA LEU A 302 -28.14 10.65 -10.13
C LEU A 302 -29.23 11.70 -9.90
N ILE A 303 -28.91 12.98 -10.13
CA ILE A 303 -29.86 14.10 -10.00
C ILE A 303 -31.05 13.93 -10.96
N LYS A 304 -30.76 13.59 -12.23
CA LYS A 304 -31.80 13.35 -13.26
C LYS A 304 -32.77 12.24 -12.86
N ARG A 305 -32.29 11.23 -12.12
CA ARG A 305 -33.11 10.12 -11.60
C ARG A 305 -33.77 10.41 -10.25
N GLY A 306 -33.60 11.62 -9.71
CA GLY A 306 -34.15 12.02 -8.43
C GLY A 306 -33.44 11.39 -7.22
N ILE A 307 -32.26 10.81 -7.40
CA ILE A 307 -31.47 10.21 -6.33
C ILE A 307 -30.71 11.32 -5.61
N LYS A 308 -31.12 11.62 -4.38
CA LYS A 308 -30.53 12.71 -3.56
C LYS A 308 -29.55 12.22 -2.51
N ASN A 309 -29.59 10.94 -2.14
CA ASN A 309 -28.72 10.38 -1.11
C ASN A 309 -27.46 9.78 -1.74
N TYR A 310 -26.51 10.65 -2.08
CA TYR A 310 -25.23 10.24 -2.62
C TYR A 310 -24.07 11.02 -1.97
N LEU A 311 -22.89 10.41 -1.99
CA LEU A 311 -21.65 10.98 -1.52
C LEU A 311 -20.66 11.01 -2.69
N ARG A 312 -20.15 12.21 -2.96
CA ARG A 312 -19.02 12.42 -3.86
C ARG A 312 -17.77 12.58 -3.01
N LEU A 313 -16.84 11.64 -3.13
CA LEU A 313 -15.56 11.75 -2.46
C LEU A 313 -14.70 12.79 -3.18
N LYS A 314 -14.03 13.64 -2.40
CA LYS A 314 -13.01 14.52 -2.94
C LYS A 314 -11.85 13.66 -3.45
N ALA A 315 -11.22 14.13 -4.52
CA ALA A 315 -10.08 13.47 -5.16
C ALA A 315 -8.95 13.29 -4.16
#